data_AF-A0A327Y941-F1
#
_entry.id   AF-A0A327Y941-F1
#
_cell.length_a   1.000
_cell.length_b   1.000
_cell.length_c   1.000
_cell.angle_alpha   90.00
_cell.angle_beta   90.00
_cell.angle_gamma   90.00
#
_symmetry.space_group_name_H-M   'P 1'
#
loop_
_entity.id
_entity.type
_entity.pdbx_description
1 polymer ?
#
loop_
_entity_poly.entity_id
_entity_poly.type
_entity_poly.pdbx_seq_one_letter_code
_entity_poly.pdbx_strand_id
1 'polypeptide(L)' 'MLAKGEWRLEEFVGFCSGCGKPIHCLHGFLNGIVSEEKEMLYCFQCYEKKEAGQER' A
#
# COMPACT_ATOMS: atom_id res chain seq x y z
N MET A 1 -27.60 17.61 -16.00
CA MET A 1 -26.39 18.02 -15.26
C MET A 1 -25.56 16.77 -14.99
N LEU A 2 -24.48 16.52 -15.73
CA LEU A 2 -23.65 15.33 -15.52
C LEU A 2 -22.36 15.70 -14.77
N ALA A 3 -22.10 14.89 -13.74
CA ALA A 3 -20.82 14.67 -13.05
C ALA A 3 -20.16 15.88 -12.35
N LYS A 4 -20.44 16.05 -11.05
CA LYS A 4 -19.45 16.60 -10.10
C LYS A 4 -19.53 15.84 -8.78
N GLY A 5 -18.82 14.71 -8.74
CA GLY A 5 -18.67 13.88 -7.56
C GLY A 5 -17.40 13.07 -7.67
N GLU A 6 -16.27 13.75 -7.84
CA GLU A 6 -14.96 13.13 -7.70
C GLU A 6 -14.67 13.00 -6.20
N TRP A 7 -15.32 12.03 -5.56
CA TRP A 7 -15.04 11.66 -4.19
C TRP A 7 -13.65 11.02 -4.19
N ARG A 8 -12.66 11.77 -3.75
CA ARG A 8 -11.29 11.26 -3.61
C ARG A 8 -11.29 10.24 -2.48
N LEU A 9 -11.46 8.98 -2.85
CA LEU A 9 -11.51 7.85 -1.94
C LEU A 9 -10.07 7.44 -1.59
N GLU A 10 -9.36 8.33 -0.89
CA GLU A 10 -8.06 8.05 -0.31
C GLU A 10 -8.20 7.88 1.20
N GLU A 11 -7.99 6.68 1.69
CA GLU A 11 -8.02 6.38 3.13
C GLU A 11 -6.62 6.05 3.58
N PHE A 12 -6.10 6.76 4.57
CA PHE A 12 -4.81 6.46 5.16
C PHE A 12 -4.90 5.14 5.95
N VAL A 13 -3.98 4.21 5.66
CA VAL A 13 -3.95 2.87 6.28
C VAL A 13 -2.82 2.78 7.30
N GLY A 14 -1.66 3.33 6.99
CA GLY A 14 -0.49 3.24 7.86
C GLY A 14 0.79 3.63 7.13
N PHE A 15 1.94 3.26 7.71
CA PHE A 15 3.25 3.54 7.15
C PHE A 15 3.94 2.25 6.71
N CYS A 16 4.72 2.34 5.64
CA CYS A 16 5.55 1.23 5.19
C CYS A 16 6.64 0.91 6.22
N SER A 17 6.71 -0.34 6.68
CA SER A 17 7.74 -0.82 7.61
C SER A 17 9.16 -0.76 7.05
N GLY A 18 9.32 -0.73 5.72
CA GLY A 18 10.63 -0.70 5.07
C GLY A 18 11.20 0.70 4.82
N CYS A 19 10.36 1.72 4.61
CA CYS A 19 10.82 3.07 4.24
C CYS A 19 10.08 4.22 4.92
N GLY A 20 9.06 3.93 5.73
CA GLY A 20 8.26 4.93 6.44
C GLY A 20 7.30 5.75 5.56
N LYS A 21 7.18 5.44 4.26
CA LYS A 21 6.22 6.14 3.38
C LYS A 21 4.78 5.84 3.79
N PRO A 22 3.86 6.81 3.71
CA PRO A 22 2.45 6.59 3.99
C PRO A 22 1.83 5.67 2.92
N ILE A 23 1.00 4.74 3.36
CA ILE A 23 0.23 3.82 2.52
C ILE A 23 -1.24 4.17 2.68
N HIS A 24 -1.92 4.26 1.53
CA HIS A 24 -3.32 4.63 1.44
C HIS A 24 -4.10 3.55 0.68
N CYS A 25 -5.36 3.37 1.02
CA CYS A 25 -6.35 2.75 0.15
C CYS A 25 -6.87 3.82 -0.81
N LEU A 26 -6.60 3.65 -2.10
CA LEU A 26 -7.05 4.54 -3.17
C LEU A 26 -8.17 3.82 -3.93
N HIS A 27 -9.38 4.38 -3.96
CA HIS A 27 -10.52 3.82 -4.69
C HIS A 27 -10.84 2.35 -4.31
N GLY A 28 -10.63 1.98 -3.05
CA GLY A 28 -10.83 0.62 -2.56
C GLY A 28 -9.66 -0.34 -2.78
N PHE A 29 -8.53 0.15 -3.32
CA PHE A 29 -7.31 -0.63 -3.52
C PHE A 29 -6.17 -0.12 -2.64
N LEU A 30 -5.53 -1.03 -1.91
CA LEU A 30 -4.36 -0.69 -1.10
C LEU A 30 -3.16 -0.38 -2.00
N ASN A 31 -2.57 0.81 -1.84
CA ASN A 31 -1.33 1.21 -2.52
C ASN A 31 -0.10 0.64 -1.80
N GLY A 32 -0.14 -0.66 -1.51
CA GLY A 32 0.83 -1.39 -0.73
C GLY A 32 0.44 -2.87 -0.56
N ILE A 33 1.28 -3.61 0.14
CA ILE A 33 1.10 -5.04 0.44
C ILE A 33 1.10 -5.24 1.94
N VAL A 34 0.18 -6.07 2.41
CA VAL A 34 0.15 -6.58 3.79
C VAL A 34 0.84 -7.94 3.78
N SER A 35 1.92 -8.09 4.52
CA SER A 35 2.62 -9.37 4.65
C SER A 35 1.97 -10.21 5.74
N GLU A 36 1.47 -11.40 5.38
CA GLU A 36 0.69 -12.29 6.27
C GLU A 36 1.46 -12.74 7.52
N GLU A 37 2.78 -12.85 7.45
CA GLU A 37 3.61 -13.33 8.56
C GLU A 37 3.55 -12.42 9.81
N LYS A 38 3.45 -11.10 9.61
CA LYS A 38 3.63 -10.11 10.69
C LYS A 38 2.66 -8.93 10.63
N GLU A 39 1.59 -9.04 9.84
CA GLU A 39 0.63 -7.95 9.58
C GLU A 39 1.33 -6.63 9.21
N MET A 40 2.50 -6.73 8.56
CA MET A 40 3.33 -5.56 8.25
C MET A 40 2.96 -4.99 6.90
N LEU A 41 2.84 -3.67 6.87
CA LEU A 41 2.54 -2.88 5.68
C LEU A 41 3.83 -2.54 4.93
N TYR A 42 3.85 -2.84 3.63
CA TYR A 42 4.97 -2.52 2.75
C TYR A 42 4.49 -1.78 1.52
N CYS A 43 5.23 -0.76 1.09
CA CYS A 43 5.04 -0.22 -0.26
C CYS A 43 5.56 -1.25 -1.27
N PHE A 44 5.07 -1.17 -2.51
CA PHE A 44 5.46 -2.07 -3.60
C PHE A 44 6.99 -2.20 -3.74
N GLN A 45 7.71 -1.07 -3.65
CA GLN A 45 9.17 -1.04 -3.77
C GLN A 45 9.89 -1.79 -2.63
N CYS A 46 9.39 -1.70 -1.40
CA CYS A 46 9.99 -2.39 -0.27
C CYS A 46 9.65 -3.87 -0.26
N TYR A 47 8.43 -4.22 -0.67
CA TYR A 47 8.01 -5.61 -0.79
C TYR A 47 8.77 -6.34 -1.90
N GLU A 48 8.94 -5.72 -3.07
CA GLU A 48 9.74 -6.29 -4.17
C GLU A 48 11.19 -6.58 -3.72
N LYS A 49 11.81 -5.67 -2.97
CA LYS A 49 13.15 -5.88 -2.40
C LYS A 49 13.19 -7.02 -1.38
N LYS A 50 12.10 -7.23 -0.62
CA LYS A 50 11.97 -8.34 0.32
C LYS A 50 11.85 -9.68 -0.43
N GLU A 51 10.99 -9.74 -1.44
CA GLU A 51 10.73 -10.95 -2.24
C GLU A 51 11.89 -11.30 -3.18
N ALA A 52 12.59 -10.31 -3.74
CA ALA A 52 13.78 -10.53 -4.57
C ALA A 52 14.95 -11.16 -3.77
N GLY A 53 14.89 -11.12 -2.44
CA GLY A 53 15.79 -11.88 -1.56
C GLY A 53 15.35 -13.34 -1.32
N GLN A 54 14.18 -13.74 -1.81
CA GLN A 54 13.57 -15.08 -1.65
C GLN A 54 13.70 -15.96 -2.90
N GLU A 55 14.66 -15.68 -3.78
CA GLU A 55 15.22 -16.67 -4.72
C GLU A 55 16.46 -17.31 -4.07
N ARG A 56 16.28 -18.43 -3.37
CA ARG A 56 17.31 -19.45 -3.11
C ARG A 56 16.67 -20.83 -3.05
#